data_AF-A0A7W8A9W2-F1
#
_entry.id   AF-A0A7W8A9W2-F1
#
_cell.length_a   1.000
_cell.length_b   1.000
_cell.length_c   1.000
_cell.angle_alpha   90.00
_cell.angle_beta   90.00
_cell.angle_gamma   90.00
#
_symmetry.space_group_name_H-M   'P 1'
#
loop_
_entity.id
_entity.type
_entity.pdbx_description
1 polymer ?
#
loop_
_entity_poly.entity_id
_entity_poly.type
_entity_poly.pdbx_seq_one_letter_code
_entity_poly.pdbx_strand_id
1 'polypeptide(L)' 'MTVLADGTPVRLSPGEALHIPIDVRHRVENTGDAQAMVVFHLSPLAPRPDLGHVDTEPQPNPAEPSLNVGEKR' A
#
# COMPACT_ATOMS: atom_id res chain seq x y z
N MET A 1 10.99 7.65 -1.57
CA MET A 1 10.25 6.43 -1.20
C MET A 1 10.59 5.33 -2.19
N THR A 2 10.55 4.08 -1.76
CA THR A 2 10.69 2.93 -2.67
C THR A 2 9.40 2.11 -2.61
N VAL A 3 8.88 1.74 -3.76
CA VAL A 3 7.79 0.77 -3.89
C VAL A 3 8.34 -0.48 -4.54
N LEU A 4 8.17 -1.62 -3.89
CA LEU A 4 8.41 -2.92 -4.52
C LEU A 4 7.10 -3.35 -5.18
N ALA A 5 7.07 -3.56 -6.48
CA ALA A 5 5.93 -4.12 -7.22
C ALA A 5 6.33 -5.51 -7.74
N ASP A 6 5.76 -6.56 -7.16
CA ASP A 6 6.17 -7.97 -7.36
C ASP A 6 7.70 -8.15 -7.28
N GLY A 7 8.31 -7.52 -6.26
CA GLY A 7 9.75 -7.56 -6.03
C GLY A 7 10.59 -6.62 -6.92
N THR A 8 9.99 -5.96 -7.91
CA THR A 8 10.68 -4.97 -8.73
C THR A 8 10.71 -3.61 -8.02
N PRO A 9 11.88 -3.04 -7.73
CA PRO A 9 11.98 -1.75 -7.05
C PRO A 9 11.67 -0.60 -8.01
N VAL A 10 10.76 0.28 -7.58
CA VAL A 10 10.43 1.54 -8.24
C VAL A 10 10.68 2.69 -7.25
N ARG A 11 11.51 3.66 -7.65
CA ARG A 11 11.75 4.87 -6.86
C ARG A 11 10.63 5.87 -7.14
N LEU A 12 10.06 6.44 -6.08
CA LEU A 12 9.11 7.54 -6.17
C LEU A 12 9.64 8.78 -5.44
N SER A 13 9.56 9.89 -6.16
CA SER A 13 9.84 11.26 -5.72
C SER A 13 8.53 11.96 -5.32
N PRO A 14 8.60 13.07 -4.56
CA PRO A 14 7.40 13.85 -4.23
C PRO A 14 6.64 14.28 -5.49
N GLY A 15 5.32 14.07 -5.49
CA GLY A 15 4.45 14.41 -6.63
C GLY A 15 4.35 13.34 -7.72
N GLU A 16 5.15 12.28 -7.66
CA GLU A 16 5.04 11.14 -8.57
C GLU A 16 3.98 10.14 -8.09
N ALA A 17 3.40 9.41 -9.05
CA ALA A 17 2.43 8.36 -8.79
C ALA A 17 2.84 7.07 -9.49
N LEU A 18 2.50 5.94 -8.89
CA LEU A 18 2.66 4.61 -9.46
C LEU A 18 1.29 3.92 -9.50
N HIS A 19 0.92 3.39 -10.66
CA HIS A 19 -0.26 2.55 -10.80
C HIS A 19 0.10 1.09 -10.48
N ILE A 20 -0.62 0.50 -9.53
CA ILE A 20 -0.48 -0.92 -9.16
C ILE A 20 -1.65 -1.70 -9.79
N PRO A 21 -1.39 -2.59 -10.75
CA PRO A 21 -2.43 -3.46 -11.31
C PRO A 21 -3.05 -4.39 -10.26
N ILE A 22 -4.25 -4.90 -10.57
CA ILE A 22 -4.90 -5.95 -9.77
C ILE A 22 -3.98 -7.17 -9.67
N ASP A 23 -4.00 -7.84 -8.51
CA ASP A 23 -3.19 -9.01 -8.14
C ASP A 23 -1.68 -8.77 -8.02
N VAL A 24 -1.19 -7.55 -8.24
CA VAL A 24 0.22 -7.19 -8.00
C VAL A 24 0.43 -6.95 -6.51
N ARG A 25 1.33 -7.75 -5.92
CA ARG A 25 1.78 -7.50 -4.56
C ARG A 25 2.67 -6.28 -4.56
N HIS A 26 2.43 -5.38 -3.63
CA HIS A 26 3.29 -4.23 -3.46
C HIS A 26 3.63 -3.95 -2.01
N ARG A 27 4.81 -3.37 -1.81
CA ARG A 27 5.30 -2.92 -0.51
C ARG A 27 5.81 -1.50 -0.65
N VAL A 28 5.27 -0.60 0.17
CA VAL A 28 5.64 0.82 0.17
C VAL A 28 6.55 1.09 1.37
N GLU A 29 7.74 1.61 1.11
CA GLU A 29 8.71 1.94 2.16
C GLU A 29 9.13 3.41 2.07
N ASN A 30 8.93 4.13 3.17
CA ASN A 30 9.53 5.45 3.34
C ASN A 30 11.01 5.30 3.71
N THR A 31 11.88 5.23 2.69
CA THR A 31 13.34 5.13 2.85
C THR A 31 14.01 6.48 3.13
N GLY A 32 13.25 7.53 3.45
CA GLY A 32 13.75 8.89 3.74
C GLY A 32 13.83 9.16 5.24
N ASP A 33 14.40 10.31 5.60
CA ASP A 33 14.49 10.82 6.97
C ASP A 33 13.33 11.76 7.36
N ALA A 34 12.51 12.15 6.40
CA ALA A 34 11.33 12.97 6.60
C ALA A 34 10.04 12.15 6.57
N GLN A 35 9.00 12.65 7.25
CA GLN A 35 7.65 12.10 7.15
C GLN A 35 7.13 12.24 5.72
N ALA A 36 6.62 11.14 5.15
CA ALA A 36 5.97 11.11 3.86
C ALA A 36 4.45 11.14 4.02
N MET A 37 3.76 11.79 3.07
CA MET A 37 2.31 11.70 2.91
C MET A 37 2.00 10.96 1.61
N VAL A 38 1.15 9.93 1.69
CA VAL A 38 0.79 9.07 0.56
C VAL A 38 -0.73 9.01 0.47
N VAL A 39 -1.26 9.03 -0.76
CA VAL A 39 -2.69 8.89 -1.04
C VAL A 39 -2.90 7.64 -1.88
N PHE A 40 -3.72 6.72 -1.38
CA PHE A 40 -4.13 5.52 -2.13
C PHE A 40 -5.46 5.78 -2.83
N HIS A 41 -5.45 5.80 -4.15
CA HIS A 41 -6.66 5.84 -4.98
C HIS A 41 -7.01 4.41 -5.40
N LEU A 42 -8.07 3.86 -4.82
CA LEU A 42 -8.48 2.48 -5.06
C LEU A 42 -9.69 2.43 -5.98
N SER A 43 -9.54 1.79 -7.14
CA SER A 43 -10.63 1.54 -8.08
C SER A 43 -10.31 0.35 -9.00
N PRO A 44 -11.31 -0.43 -9.43
CA PRO A 44 -12.69 -0.43 -8.93
C PRO A 44 -12.76 -0.96 -7.49
N LEU A 45 -13.92 -0.81 -6.85
CA LEU A 45 -14.16 -1.49 -5.58
C LEU A 45 -14.10 -3.02 -5.81
N ALA A 46 -13.38 -3.73 -4.94
CA ALA A 46 -13.33 -5.19 -5.02
C ALA A 46 -14.72 -5.81 -4.79
N PRO A 47 -15.06 -6.93 -5.45
CA PRO A 47 -16.37 -7.55 -5.32
C PRO A 47 -16.62 -8.14 -3.93
N ARG A 48 -15.56 -8.38 -3.14
CA ARG A 48 -15.62 -8.85 -1.75
C ARG A 48 -14.49 -8.19 -0.93
N PRO A 49 -14.67 -7.95 0.38
CA PRO A 49 -13.66 -7.28 1.21
C PRO A 49 -12.28 -7.94 1.22
N ASP A 50 -12.25 -9.28 1.29
CA ASP A 50 -11.02 -10.09 1.33
C ASP A 50 -10.24 -10.08 -0.01
N LEU A 51 -10.84 -9.56 -1.08
CA LEU A 51 -10.22 -9.35 -2.38
C LEU A 51 -9.81 -7.89 -2.62
N GLY A 52 -9.98 -7.02 -1.62
CA GLY A 52 -9.57 -5.63 -1.68
C GLY A 52 -8.07 -5.42 -1.49
N HIS A 53 -7.70 -4.24 -1.03
CA HIS A 53 -6.35 -3.97 -0.57
C HIS A 53 -6.19 -4.61 0.82
N VAL A 54 -5.46 -5.72 0.89
CA VAL A 54 -5.22 -6.46 2.12
C VAL A 54 -3.74 -6.47 2.46
N ASP A 55 -3.42 -6.40 3.76
CA ASP A 55 -2.06 -6.60 4.23
C ASP A 55 -1.63 -8.04 3.97
N THR A 56 -0.45 -8.21 3.38
CA THR A 56 0.07 -9.53 3.01
C THR A 56 1.34 -9.92 3.78
N GLU A 57 1.79 -9.04 4.67
CA GLU A 57 2.87 -9.19 5.62
C GLU A 57 2.50 -8.49 6.94
N PRO A 58 3.11 -8.86 8.08
CA PRO A 58 2.89 -8.14 9.34
C PRO A 58 3.33 -6.68 9.22
N GLN A 59 2.53 -5.78 9.81
CA GLN A 59 2.90 -4.37 9.88
C GLN A 59 4.16 -4.17 10.74
N PRO A 60 5.05 -3.23 10.39
CA PRO A 60 6.29 -3.00 11.14
C PRO A 60 6.03 -2.51 12.58
N ASN A 61 4.93 -1.78 12.80
CA ASN A 61 4.53 -1.25 14.11
C ASN A 61 3.11 -1.72 14.47
N PRO A 62 2.91 -2.99 14.87
CA PRO A 62 1.58 -3.57 15.07
C PRO A 62 0.79 -2.95 16.24
N ALA A 63 1.44 -2.15 17.09
CA ALA A 63 0.80 -1.41 18.18
C ALA A 63 0.16 -0.08 17.71
N GLU A 64 0.49 0.40 16.51
CA GLU A 64 -0.06 1.63 15.97
C GLU A 64 -1.42 1.39 15.29
N PRO A 65 -2.34 2.35 15.32
CA PRO A 65 -3.63 2.22 14.65
C PRO A 65 -3.45 2.07 13.13
N SER A 66 -4.10 1.07 12.54
CA SER A 66 -4.12 0.87 11.09
C SER A 66 -5.47 1.23 10.47
N LEU A 67 -5.44 1.59 9.18
CA LEU A 67 -6.65 1.78 8.39
C LEU A 67 -7.36 0.44 8.21
N ASN A 68 -8.53 0.25 8.82
CA ASN A 68 -9.37 -0.91 8.55
C ASN A 68 -10.06 -0.73 7.20
N VAL A 69 -9.60 -1.45 6.17
CA VAL A 69 -10.22 -1.48 4.84
C VAL A 69 -11.04 -2.77 4.74
N GLY A 70 -12.38 -2.63 4.76
CA GLY A 70 -13.32 -3.76 4.76
C GLY A 70 -13.77 -4.16 6.16
N GLU A 71 -15.08 -4.24 6.39
CA GLU A 71 -15.63 -4.66 7.69
C GLU A 71 -15.28 -6.12 8.01
N LYS A 72 -14.78 -6.37 9.22
CA LYS A 72 -15.06 -7.65 9.90
C LYS A 72 -16.52 -7.62 10.31
N ARG A 73 -17.37 -8.36 9.60
CA ARG A 73 -18.65 -8.78 10.17
C ARG A 73 -18.42 -9.73 11.34
#